data_AF-A0A0H4BII0-F1
#
_entry.id   AF-A0A0H4BII0-F1
#
_cell.length_a   1.000
_cell.length_b   1.000
_cell.length_c   1.000
_cell.angle_alpha   90.00
_cell.angle_beta   90.00
_cell.angle_gamma   90.00
#
_symmetry.space_group_name_H-M   'P 1'
#
loop_
_entity.id
_entity.type
_entity.pdbx_description
1 polymer ?
#
loop_
_entity_poly.entity_id
_entity_poly.type
_entity_poly.pdbx_seq_one_letter_code
_entity_poly.pdbx_strand_id
1 'polypeptide(L)'
;MAHTSLLYRFAAVIELVTGASLLVLPTLAMQLLFRSPPSAAGEQLTQLYGLALIGLGVACWGNPCPAAAKRGLLIYNCTASILLFALAVRDLSGGVAVWLGTGIHLTLSVLMIRDQLRKISV
;
A
#
# COMPACT_ATOMS: atom_id res chain seq x y z
N MET A 1 -20.04 11.56 -6.82
CA MET A 1 -20.13 10.08 -6.83
C MET A 1 -19.09 9.41 -7.74
N ALA A 2 -18.77 9.93 -8.93
CA ALA A 2 -17.77 9.33 -9.85
C ALA A 2 -16.30 9.43 -9.38
N HIS A 3 -15.85 10.59 -8.87
CA HIS A 3 -14.46 10.77 -8.39
C HIS A 3 -14.09 9.87 -7.21
N THR A 4 -15.07 9.51 -6.40
CA THR A 4 -14.87 8.65 -5.23
C THR A 4 -14.48 7.24 -5.63
N SER A 5 -15.06 6.67 -6.69
CA SER A 5 -14.66 5.32 -7.13
C SER A 5 -13.28 5.33 -7.78
N LEU A 6 -12.90 6.44 -8.42
CA LEU A 6 -11.58 6.62 -9.02
C LEU A 6 -10.46 6.55 -7.98
N LEU A 7 -10.63 7.18 -6.81
CA LEU A 7 -9.63 7.17 -5.73
C LEU A 7 -9.29 5.75 -5.28
N TYR A 8 -10.32 4.94 -4.94
CA TYR A 8 -10.09 3.57 -4.45
C TYR A 8 -9.60 2.65 -5.57
N ARG A 9 -10.03 2.86 -6.82
CA ARG A 9 -9.49 2.12 -7.98
C ARG A 9 -8.01 2.44 -8.20
N PHE A 10 -7.63 3.71 -8.15
CA PHE A 10 -6.25 4.14 -8.30
C PHE A 10 -5.37 3.53 -7.21
N ALA A 11 -5.79 3.61 -5.95
CA ALA A 11 -5.08 2.97 -4.85
C ALA A 11 -4.99 1.44 -5.02
N ALA A 12 -6.08 0.78 -5.42
CA ALA A 12 -6.08 -0.67 -5.66
C ALA A 12 -5.09 -1.07 -6.78
N VAL A 13 -4.96 -0.27 -7.84
CA VAL A 13 -3.96 -0.50 -8.90
C VAL A 13 -2.54 -0.36 -8.36
N ILE A 14 -2.27 0.64 -7.52
CA ILE A 14 -0.97 0.79 -6.87
C ILE A 14 -0.63 -0.45 -6.04
N GLU A 15 -1.57 -0.95 -5.23
CA GLU A 15 -1.32 -2.15 -4.42
C GLU A 15 -1.16 -3.42 -5.27
N LEU A 16 -1.90 -3.55 -6.38
CA LEU A 16 -1.74 -4.67 -7.31
C LEU A 16 -0.35 -4.67 -7.96
N VAL A 17 0.09 -3.52 -8.46
CA VAL A 17 1.41 -3.37 -9.08
C VAL A 17 2.52 -3.60 -8.07
N THR A 18 2.37 -3.05 -6.86
CA THR A 18 3.32 -3.26 -5.75
C THR A 18 3.36 -4.72 -5.35
N GLY A 19 2.21 -5.36 -5.17
CA GLY A 19 2.10 -6.77 -4.83
C GLY A 19 2.70 -7.70 -5.87
N ALA A 20 2.45 -7.44 -7.16
CA ALA A 20 3.08 -8.16 -8.25
C ALA A 20 4.61 -7.98 -8.27
N SER A 21 5.09 -6.76 -8.00
CA SER A 21 6.52 -6.48 -7.91
C SER A 21 7.19 -7.21 -6.75
N LEU A 22 6.55 -7.26 -5.58
CA LEU A 22 7.02 -8.02 -4.41
C LEU A 22 7.01 -9.53 -4.65
N LEU A 23 6.07 -10.03 -5.45
CA LEU A 23 5.96 -11.45 -5.78
C LEU A 23 7.03 -11.91 -6.80
N VAL A 24 7.19 -11.14 -7.89
CA VAL A 24 8.05 -11.51 -9.01
C VAL A 24 9.50 -11.05 -8.83
N LEU A 25 9.69 -9.90 -8.19
CA LEU A 25 11.01 -9.26 -8.00
C LEU A 25 11.29 -8.96 -6.52
N PRO A 26 11.16 -9.93 -5.59
CA PRO A 26 11.26 -9.69 -4.15
C PRO A 26 12.61 -9.09 -3.75
N THR A 27 13.71 -9.60 -4.32
CA THR A 27 15.07 -9.11 -4.05
C THR A 27 15.25 -7.65 -4.47
N LEU A 28 14.73 -7.26 -5.64
CA LEU A 28 14.79 -5.87 -6.09
C LEU A 28 13.97 -4.96 -5.17
N ALA A 29 12.75 -5.37 -4.81
CA ALA A 29 11.91 -4.60 -3.91
C ALA A 29 12.57 -4.39 -2.54
N MET A 30 13.17 -5.45 -1.97
CA MET A 30 13.89 -5.37 -0.70
C MET A 30 15.15 -4.50 -0.78
N GLN A 31 15.89 -4.55 -1.89
CA GLN A 31 17.02 -3.64 -2.11
C GLN A 31 16.57 -2.18 -2.23
N LEU A 32 15.47 -1.92 -2.93
CA LEU A 32 14.92 -0.57 -3.06
C LEU A 32 14.40 0.00 -1.74
N LEU A 33 13.93 -0.85 -0.83
CA LEU A 33 13.45 -0.47 0.50
C LEU A 33 14.59 -0.35 1.52
N PHE A 34 15.50 -1.32 1.58
CA PHE A 34 16.46 -1.45 2.68
C PHE A 34 17.92 -1.26 2.26
N ARG A 35 18.22 -1.09 0.96
CA ARG A 35 19.59 -1.11 0.39
C ARG A 35 20.39 -2.37 0.73
N SER A 36 19.69 -3.45 1.07
CA SER A 36 20.27 -4.74 1.42
C SER A 36 19.49 -5.84 0.71
N PRO A 37 20.14 -6.91 0.24
CA PRO A 37 19.44 -8.11 -0.18
C PRO A 37 18.69 -8.74 0.99
N PRO A 38 17.54 -9.41 0.75
CA PRO A 38 16.86 -10.16 1.78
C PRO A 38 17.63 -11.44 2.13
N SER A 39 17.40 -11.98 3.33
CA SER A 39 17.69 -13.38 3.61
C SER A 39 16.75 -14.29 2.80
N ALA A 40 17.02 -15.59 2.73
CA ALA A 40 16.12 -16.55 2.08
C ALA A 40 14.68 -16.40 2.61
N ALA A 41 14.49 -16.51 3.93
CA ALA A 41 13.19 -16.32 4.58
C ALA A 41 12.58 -14.93 4.31
N GLY A 42 13.41 -13.88 4.25
CA GLY A 42 12.96 -12.53 3.90
C GLY A 42 12.39 -12.45 2.48
N GLU A 43 12.97 -13.20 1.53
CA GLU A 43 12.47 -13.29 0.16
C GLU A 43 11.09 -13.94 0.10
N GLN A 44 10.90 -15.09 0.75
CA GLN A 44 9.59 -15.75 0.80
C GLN A 44 8.54 -14.90 1.53
N LEU A 45 8.91 -14.21 2.61
CA LEU A 45 8.01 -13.28 3.31
C LEU A 45 7.62 -12.09 2.42
N THR A 46 8.54 -11.58 1.60
CA THR A 46 8.28 -10.50 0.64
C THR A 46 7.24 -10.95 -0.40
N GLN A 47 7.38 -12.17 -0.92
CA GLN A 47 6.41 -12.73 -1.87
C GLN A 47 5.04 -12.97 -1.22
N LEU A 48 5.01 -13.49 0.00
CA LEU A 48 3.78 -13.70 0.76
C LEU A 48 3.05 -12.37 1.00
N TYR A 49 3.80 -11.32 1.35
CA TYR A 49 3.26 -9.96 1.47
C TYR A 49 2.71 -9.46 0.12
N GLY A 50 3.42 -9.72 -0.98
CA GLY A 50 2.95 -9.41 -2.33
C GLY A 50 1.59 -10.05 -2.66
N LEU A 51 1.39 -11.32 -2.32
CA LEU A 51 0.10 -12.01 -2.48
C LEU A 51 -1.01 -11.35 -1.65
N ALA A 52 -0.72 -10.91 -0.43
CA ALA A 52 -1.69 -10.20 0.41
C ALA A 52 -2.12 -8.87 -0.23
N LEU A 53 -1.19 -8.10 -0.82
CA LEU A 53 -1.51 -6.86 -1.52
C LEU A 53 -2.34 -7.09 -2.78
N ILE A 54 -2.02 -8.15 -3.52
CA ILE A 54 -2.83 -8.55 -4.68
C ILE A 54 -4.26 -8.86 -4.23
N GLY A 55 -4.43 -9.65 -3.17
CA GLY A 55 -5.73 -9.96 -2.60
C GLY A 55 -6.52 -8.71 -2.17
N LEU A 56 -5.85 -7.76 -1.51
CA LEU A 56 -6.44 -6.49 -1.11
C LEU A 56 -6.90 -5.64 -2.31
N GLY A 57 -6.05 -5.55 -3.34
CA GLY A 57 -6.36 -4.82 -4.57
C GLY A 57 -7.53 -5.45 -5.34
N VAL A 58 -7.56 -6.78 -5.46
CA VAL A 58 -8.68 -7.53 -6.07
C VAL A 58 -9.97 -7.31 -5.29
N ALA A 59 -9.93 -7.36 -3.95
CA ALA A 59 -11.10 -7.10 -3.12
C ALA A 59 -11.70 -5.70 -3.35
N CYS A 60 -10.85 -4.74 -3.74
CA CYS A 60 -11.26 -3.38 -4.05
C CYS A 60 -11.70 -3.14 -5.51
N TRP A 61 -11.60 -4.14 -6.40
CA TRP A 61 -11.79 -3.97 -7.85
C TRP A 61 -13.25 -3.77 -8.29
N GLY A 62 -14.21 -4.21 -7.46
CA GLY A 62 -15.64 -4.11 -7.76
C GLY A 62 -16.13 -2.68 -8.04
N ASN A 63 -17.24 -2.55 -8.78
CA ASN A 63 -17.86 -1.25 -9.06
C ASN A 63 -19.35 -1.24 -8.66
N PRO A 64 -19.72 -0.60 -7.53
CA PRO A 64 -18.85 0.15 -6.63
C PRO A 64 -17.98 -0.76 -5.74
N CYS A 65 -16.78 -0.29 -5.39
CA CYS A 65 -15.90 -1.01 -4.47
C CYS A 65 -16.59 -1.24 -3.11
N PRO A 66 -16.62 -2.47 -2.56
CA PRO A 66 -17.31 -2.79 -1.31
C PRO A 66 -16.85 -1.95 -0.13
N ALA A 67 -17.76 -1.59 0.78
CA ALA A 67 -17.43 -0.73 1.92
C ALA A 67 -16.35 -1.34 2.83
N ALA A 68 -16.39 -2.66 3.08
CA ALA A 68 -15.37 -3.35 3.85
C ALA A 68 -13.99 -3.29 3.17
N ALA A 69 -13.93 -3.49 1.85
CA ALA A 69 -12.69 -3.41 1.08
C ALA A 69 -12.10 -1.99 1.11
N LYS A 70 -12.93 -0.95 0.97
CA LYS A 70 -12.50 0.46 1.13
C LYS A 70 -11.86 0.74 2.49
N ARG A 71 -12.46 0.21 3.56
CA ARG A 71 -11.92 0.36 4.93
C ARG A 71 -10.62 -0.40 5.10
N GLY A 72 -10.52 -1.63 4.57
CA GLY A 72 -9.28 -2.40 4.57
C GLY A 72 -8.15 -1.66 3.84
N LEU A 73 -8.43 -1.12 2.66
CA LEU A 73 -7.44 -0.36 1.88
C LEU A 73 -6.99 0.92 2.59
N LEU A 74 -7.91 1.64 3.24
CA LEU A 74 -7.58 2.80 4.07
C LEU A 74 -6.70 2.40 5.26
N ILE A 75 -7.09 1.38 6.02
CA ILE A 75 -6.33 0.90 7.18
C ILE A 75 -4.92 0.52 6.75
N TYR A 76 -4.80 -0.25 5.68
CA TYR A 76 -3.51 -0.64 5.12
C TYR A 76 -2.66 0.58 4.72
N ASN A 77 -3.21 1.56 3.99
CA ASN A 77 -2.45 2.76 3.62
C ASN A 77 -2.00 3.56 4.87
N CYS A 78 -2.85 3.66 5.89
CA CYS A 78 -2.48 4.32 7.14
C CYS A 78 -1.35 3.59 7.86
N THR A 79 -1.49 2.28 8.06
CA THR A 79 -0.47 1.51 8.81
C THR A 79 0.83 1.39 8.02
N ALA A 80 0.77 1.22 6.70
CA ALA A 80 1.94 1.21 5.83
C ALA A 80 2.69 2.55 5.87
N SER A 81 1.99 3.69 5.75
CA SER A 81 2.64 5.01 5.84
C SER A 81 3.29 5.25 7.20
N ILE A 82 2.65 4.87 8.30
CA ILE A 82 3.22 4.98 9.65
C ILE A 82 4.48 4.11 9.78
N LEU A 83 4.41 2.86 9.32
CA LEU A 83 5.55 1.94 9.40
C LEU A 83 6.72 2.42 8.55
N LEU A 84 6.47 2.78 7.28
CA LEU A 84 7.52 3.26 6.39
C LEU A 84 8.13 4.56 6.88
N PHE A 85 7.33 5.49 7.40
CA PHE A 85 7.84 6.70 8.02
C PHE A 85 8.72 6.38 9.23
N ALA A 86 8.29 5.46 10.10
CA ALA A 86 9.07 5.04 11.25
C ALA A 86 10.40 4.38 10.85
N LEU A 87 10.42 3.58 9.78
CA LEU A 87 11.66 3.00 9.23
C LEU A 87 12.60 4.09 8.70
N ALA A 88 12.03 5.08 8.00
CA ALA A 88 12.78 6.17 7.40
C ALA A 88 13.43 7.09 8.45
N VAL A 89 12.68 7.52 9.48
CA VAL A 89 13.21 8.45 10.49
C VAL A 89 14.15 7.80 11.51
N ARG A 90 14.15 6.47 11.61
CA ARG A 90 15.04 5.72 12.49
C ARG A 90 16.30 5.22 11.78
N ASP A 91 16.51 5.63 10.52
CA ASP A 91 17.59 5.15 9.64
C ASP A 91 17.65 3.61 9.55
N LEU A 92 16.51 2.93 9.75
CA LEU A 92 16.39 1.48 9.61
C LEU A 92 16.23 1.05 8.14
N SER A 93 16.08 2.04 7.25
CA SER A 93 15.98 1.84 5.81
C SER A 93 16.70 2.96 5.07
N GLY A 94 17.65 2.62 4.21
CA GLY A 94 18.29 3.61 3.33
C GLY A 94 17.55 3.83 2.00
N GLY A 95 16.52 3.03 1.69
CA GLY A 95 15.94 2.95 0.35
C GLY A 95 15.10 4.16 -0.05
N VAL A 96 15.29 4.64 -1.28
CA VAL A 96 14.44 5.71 -1.86
C VAL A 96 12.96 5.29 -1.91
N ALA A 97 12.69 3.99 -2.06
CA ALA A 97 11.33 3.48 -2.10
C ALA A 97 10.58 3.63 -0.77
N VAL A 98 11.27 3.72 0.37
CA VAL A 98 10.61 3.94 1.67
C VAL A 98 10.01 5.33 1.74
N TRP A 99 10.77 6.36 1.33
CA TRP A 99 10.26 7.72 1.30
C TRP A 99 9.13 7.88 0.27
N LEU A 100 9.31 7.33 -0.94
CA LEU A 100 8.26 7.36 -1.98
C LEU A 100 6.99 6.64 -1.50
N GLY A 101 7.13 5.43 -0.97
CA GLY A 101 6.02 4.65 -0.43
C GLY A 101 5.32 5.37 0.72
N THR A 102 6.08 5.96 1.65
CA THR A 102 5.53 6.79 2.75
C THR A 102 4.65 7.91 2.20
N GLY A 103 5.16 8.69 1.25
CA GLY A 103 4.43 9.83 0.67
C GLY A 103 3.16 9.41 -0.06
N ILE A 104 3.24 8.34 -0.87
CA ILE A 104 2.08 7.81 -1.60
C ILE A 104 1.01 7.33 -0.63
N HIS A 105 1.36 6.45 0.31
CA HIS A 105 0.40 5.89 1.26
C HIS A 105 -0.22 6.96 2.16
N LEU A 106 0.58 7.91 2.66
CA LEU A 106 0.08 9.02 3.48
C LEU A 106 -0.92 9.88 2.71
N THR A 107 -0.61 10.21 1.45
CA THR A 107 -1.50 11.01 0.59
C THR A 107 -2.81 10.29 0.36
N LEU A 108 -2.77 8.99 0.01
CA LEU A 108 -3.96 8.17 -0.19
C LEU A 108 -4.80 8.07 1.10
N SER A 109 -4.17 7.87 2.25
CA SER A 109 -4.84 7.86 3.55
C SER A 109 -5.61 9.15 3.83
N VAL A 110 -4.96 10.31 3.68
CA VAL A 110 -5.62 11.61 3.90
C VAL A 110 -6.81 11.79 2.96
N LEU A 111 -6.67 11.44 1.69
CA LEU A 111 -7.76 11.56 0.71
C LEU A 111 -8.93 10.62 1.03
N MET A 112 -8.65 9.37 1.43
CA MET A 112 -9.67 8.38 1.79
C MET A 112 -10.40 8.75 3.09
N ILE A 113 -9.68 9.27 4.10
CA ILE A 113 -10.30 9.78 5.34
C ILE A 113 -11.26 10.92 5.00
N ARG A 114 -10.82 11.89 4.19
CA ARG A 114 -11.68 13.01 3.77
C ARG A 114 -12.92 12.53 3.01
N ASP A 115 -12.79 11.54 2.14
CA ASP A 115 -13.93 10.95 1.43
C ASP A 115 -14.92 10.27 2.38
N GLN A 116 -14.43 9.49 3.35
CA GLN A 116 -15.31 8.79 4.29
C GLN A 116 -16.00 9.75 5.27
N LEU A 117 -15.31 10.78 5.74
CA LEU A 117 -15.91 11.81 6.61
C LEU A 117 -17.03 12.58 5.90
N ARG A 118 -16.82 12.95 4.63
CA ARG A 118 -17.86 13.63 3.83
C ARG A 118 -19.13 12.81 3.65
N LYS A 119 -19.03 11.48 3.65
CA LYS A 119 -20.20 10.58 3.56
C LYS A 119 -20.94 10.40 4.88
N ILE A 120 -20.29 10.67 6.02
CA ILE A 120 -20.95 10.61 7.32
C ILE A 120 -21.73 11.91 7.58
N SER A 121 -21.26 13.03 7.03
CA SER A 121 -21.87 14.35 7.20
C SER A 121 -23.04 14.67 6.24
N VAL A 122 -23.38 13.77 5.32
CA VAL A 122 -24.47 13.89 4.32
C VAL A 122 -25.48 12.79 4.57
#